data_AF-A0A4V6BGL0-F1
#
_entry.id   AF-A0A4V6BGL0-F1
#
_cell.length_a   1.000
_cell.length_b   1.000
_cell.length_c   1.000
_cell.angle_alpha   90.00
_cell.angle_beta   90.00
_cell.angle_gamma   90.00
#
_symmetry.space_group_name_H-M   'P 1'
#
loop_
_entity.id
_entity.type
_entity.pdbx_description
1 polymer ?
#
loop_
_entity_poly.entity_id
_entity_poly.type
_entity_poly.pdbx_seq_one_letter_code
_entity_poly.pdbx_strand_id
1 'polypeptide(L)'
;MSGLPFAIAVAPNGARRTRKDHPRLPMTAAEIARDAAEAREAGAAMIHLHVRDSEGRHTLDVGLYREAVKAVHGAVGGDLVVQITTEAVGIYRPEEQIAVVDALRPESVSVALREILPPESDEHEAASFFARMEESGILHQIIVYEPGELARIDELARRGVLPDGPLAVLAVLGRYTEEGATDAEFDAFMAAGIERHQWMLCAFGPRETEFMKRAAAGGGHARVGFENNLWLPDGDLAPSNASLVEAAACDIDMSHRRVATADDLRRLWRKPASASTRASAAAEQPGRPDLRHGLSGQTSTSPQGNVQNKETRS
;
A
#
# COMPACT_ATOMS: atom_id res chain seq x y z
N MET A 1 -7.85 -17.17 17.82
CA MET A 1 -7.88 -15.84 17.17
C MET A 1 -7.74 -16.11 15.68
N SER A 2 -8.76 -15.78 14.86
CA SER A 2 -8.64 -15.96 13.40
C SER A 2 -7.59 -14.97 12.87
N GLY A 3 -6.64 -15.45 12.06
CA GLY A 3 -5.62 -14.59 11.44
C GLY A 3 -6.24 -13.46 10.61
N LEU A 4 -5.45 -12.40 10.33
CA LEU A 4 -5.86 -11.32 9.42
C LEU A 4 -6.33 -11.92 8.08
N PRO A 5 -7.42 -11.44 7.46
CA PRO A 5 -7.87 -11.98 6.20
C PRO A 5 -6.83 -11.73 5.08
N PHE A 6 -6.79 -12.61 4.07
CA PHE A 6 -5.89 -12.51 2.93
C PHE A 6 -6.62 -11.93 1.72
N ALA A 7 -6.30 -10.68 1.37
CA ALA A 7 -6.86 -10.02 0.20
C ALA A 7 -6.13 -10.46 -1.08
N ILE A 8 -6.93 -10.69 -2.12
CA ILE A 8 -6.47 -10.93 -3.49
C ILE A 8 -7.00 -9.79 -4.34
N ALA A 9 -6.11 -9.07 -5.01
CA ALA A 9 -6.44 -8.12 -6.06
C ALA A 9 -6.24 -8.79 -7.42
N VAL A 10 -7.20 -8.60 -8.33
CA VAL A 10 -7.05 -8.97 -9.73
C VAL A 10 -6.54 -7.78 -10.55
N ALA A 11 -5.49 -7.97 -11.34
CA ALA A 11 -4.93 -7.03 -12.30
C ALA A 11 -5.13 -7.58 -13.72
N PRO A 12 -6.26 -7.29 -14.37
CA PRO A 12 -6.76 -8.12 -15.45
C PRO A 12 -6.11 -7.84 -16.81
N ASN A 13 -5.38 -6.73 -16.97
CA ASN A 13 -4.87 -6.32 -18.28
C ASN A 13 -3.52 -5.58 -18.26
N GLY A 14 -3.30 -4.66 -17.32
CA GLY A 14 -2.09 -3.85 -17.23
C GLY A 14 -1.93 -2.86 -18.38
N ALA A 15 -0.79 -2.18 -18.45
CA ALA A 15 -0.58 -1.14 -19.46
C ALA A 15 -0.09 -1.62 -20.84
N ARG A 16 0.51 -2.82 -20.94
CA ARG A 16 1.29 -3.22 -22.14
C ARG A 16 0.72 -4.38 -22.94
N ARG A 17 0.18 -5.41 -22.27
CA ARG A 17 -0.32 -6.61 -22.93
C ARG A 17 -1.55 -6.29 -23.78
N THR A 18 -1.73 -7.08 -24.82
CA THR A 18 -2.82 -6.99 -25.80
C THR A 18 -3.45 -8.37 -26.03
N ARG A 19 -4.46 -8.43 -26.91
CA ARG A 19 -5.06 -9.70 -27.32
C ARG A 19 -4.10 -10.65 -28.08
N LYS A 20 -2.93 -10.16 -28.50
CA LYS A 20 -1.87 -11.01 -29.05
C LYS A 20 -1.20 -11.85 -27.98
N ASP A 21 -1.13 -11.34 -26.75
CA ASP A 21 -0.53 -12.03 -25.60
C ASP A 21 -1.53 -13.01 -24.98
N HIS A 22 -2.80 -12.61 -24.87
CA HIS A 22 -3.86 -13.48 -24.36
C HIS A 22 -5.22 -13.18 -25.03
N PRO A 23 -5.93 -14.17 -25.61
CA PRO A 23 -7.16 -13.91 -26.36
C PRO A 23 -8.29 -13.33 -25.50
N ARG A 24 -8.28 -13.61 -24.20
CA ARG A 24 -9.26 -13.08 -23.23
C ARG A 24 -8.80 -11.82 -22.48
N LEU A 25 -7.69 -11.19 -22.87
CA LEU A 25 -7.24 -9.96 -22.22
C LEU A 25 -8.32 -8.85 -22.34
N PRO A 26 -8.87 -8.34 -21.21
CA PRO A 26 -9.90 -7.32 -21.25
C PRO A 26 -9.37 -5.96 -21.71
N MET A 27 -9.99 -5.38 -22.73
CA MET A 27 -9.55 -4.09 -23.29
C MET A 27 -10.66 -3.04 -23.30
N THR A 28 -11.93 -3.45 -23.16
CA THR A 28 -13.11 -2.57 -23.10
C THR A 28 -13.74 -2.56 -21.71
N ALA A 29 -14.51 -1.53 -21.38
CA ALA A 29 -15.22 -1.43 -20.10
C ALA A 29 -16.13 -2.65 -19.84
N ALA A 30 -16.83 -3.15 -20.86
CA ALA A 30 -17.69 -4.32 -20.74
C ALA A 30 -16.91 -5.62 -20.47
N GLU A 31 -15.74 -5.79 -21.10
CA GLU A 31 -14.87 -6.94 -20.83
C GLU A 31 -14.26 -6.87 -19.43
N ILE A 32 -13.81 -5.67 -19.01
CA ILE A 32 -13.27 -5.46 -17.65
C ILE A 32 -14.34 -5.77 -16.60
N ALA A 33 -15.60 -5.34 -16.84
CA ALA A 33 -16.71 -5.63 -15.94
C ALA A 33 -17.04 -7.12 -15.84
N ARG A 34 -16.98 -7.85 -16.97
CA ARG A 34 -17.14 -9.31 -16.98
C ARG A 34 -16.02 -9.99 -16.19
N ASP A 35 -14.77 -9.62 -16.44
CA ASP A 35 -13.61 -10.17 -15.71
C ASP A 35 -13.68 -9.84 -14.21
N ALA A 36 -14.19 -8.66 -13.84
CA ALA A 36 -14.43 -8.30 -12.45
C ALA A 36 -15.45 -9.22 -11.77
N ALA A 37 -16.56 -9.55 -12.45
CA ALA A 37 -17.55 -10.47 -11.92
C ALA A 37 -16.99 -11.88 -11.71
N GLU A 38 -16.30 -12.42 -12.72
CA GLU A 38 -15.67 -13.75 -12.65
C GLU A 38 -14.59 -13.78 -11.55
N ALA A 39 -13.74 -12.76 -11.45
CA ALA A 39 -12.71 -12.68 -10.42
C ALA A 39 -13.30 -12.53 -9.00
N ARG A 40 -14.40 -11.79 -8.84
CA ARG A 40 -15.12 -11.68 -7.57
C ARG A 40 -15.67 -13.04 -7.13
N GLU A 41 -16.24 -13.81 -8.04
CA GLU A 41 -16.72 -15.18 -7.75
C GLU A 41 -15.57 -16.11 -7.33
N ALA A 42 -14.40 -15.95 -7.96
CA ALA A 42 -13.17 -16.67 -7.62
C ALA A 42 -12.54 -16.26 -6.27
N GLY A 43 -12.98 -15.15 -5.66
CA GLY A 43 -12.50 -14.69 -4.35
C GLY A 43 -11.61 -13.43 -4.36
N ALA A 44 -11.58 -12.67 -5.46
CA ALA A 44 -10.95 -11.36 -5.46
C ALA A 44 -11.71 -10.40 -4.53
N ALA A 45 -10.97 -9.57 -3.80
CA ALA A 45 -11.49 -8.49 -2.96
C ALA A 45 -11.37 -7.11 -3.64
N MET A 46 -10.59 -7.04 -4.72
CA MET A 46 -10.18 -5.80 -5.36
C MET A 46 -9.88 -6.06 -6.84
N ILE A 47 -10.12 -5.05 -7.67
CA ILE A 47 -9.68 -5.00 -9.06
C ILE A 47 -8.79 -3.77 -9.27
N HIS A 48 -7.59 -4.00 -9.81
CA HIS A 48 -6.68 -2.97 -10.31
C HIS A 48 -6.82 -2.91 -11.83
N LEU A 49 -7.36 -1.84 -12.39
CA LEU A 49 -7.67 -1.79 -13.82
C LEU A 49 -6.90 -0.70 -14.57
N HIS A 50 -6.58 -1.02 -15.81
CA HIS A 50 -6.14 -0.08 -16.83
C HIS A 50 -7.24 0.11 -17.87
N VAL A 51 -7.36 1.32 -18.39
CA VAL A 51 -8.22 1.63 -19.55
C VAL A 51 -7.39 1.79 -20.82
N ARG A 52 -8.05 1.62 -21.97
CA ARG A 52 -7.45 1.66 -23.29
C ARG A 52 -8.13 2.70 -24.16
N ASP A 53 -7.34 3.43 -24.95
CA ASP A 53 -7.89 4.27 -26.01
C ASP A 53 -8.43 3.43 -27.18
N SER A 54 -8.97 4.10 -28.20
CA SER A 54 -9.52 3.44 -29.40
C SER A 54 -8.50 2.64 -30.20
N GLU A 55 -7.20 2.90 -30.01
CA GLU A 55 -6.11 2.15 -30.64
C GLU A 55 -5.60 1.01 -29.75
N GLY A 56 -6.16 0.83 -28.56
CA GLY A 56 -5.75 -0.19 -27.60
C GLY A 56 -4.52 0.20 -26.77
N ARG A 57 -4.13 1.47 -26.74
CA ARG A 57 -2.99 1.96 -25.97
C ARG A 57 -3.41 2.34 -24.55
N HIS A 58 -2.48 2.25 -23.61
CA HIS A 58 -2.65 2.74 -22.24
C HIS A 58 -3.01 4.23 -22.23
N THR A 59 -3.96 4.62 -21.37
CA THR A 59 -4.35 6.03 -21.23
C THR A 59 -4.79 6.37 -19.80
N LEU A 60 -4.56 7.62 -19.39
CA LEU A 60 -5.11 8.23 -18.17
C LEU A 60 -6.35 9.10 -18.45
N ASP A 61 -7.16 8.72 -19.45
CA ASP A 61 -8.38 9.45 -19.79
C ASP A 61 -9.48 9.29 -18.73
N VAL A 62 -9.94 10.43 -18.19
CA VAL A 62 -10.96 10.50 -17.14
C VAL A 62 -12.30 9.91 -17.61
N GLY A 63 -12.70 10.13 -18.86
CA GLY A 63 -13.97 9.63 -19.38
C GLY A 63 -14.01 8.11 -19.46
N LEU A 64 -12.95 7.52 -20.00
CA LEU A 64 -12.77 6.08 -20.10
C LEU A 64 -12.71 5.41 -18.72
N TYR A 65 -12.03 6.02 -17.75
CA TYR A 65 -12.05 5.53 -16.37
C TYR A 65 -13.45 5.60 -15.75
N ARG A 66 -14.21 6.69 -15.95
CA ARG A 66 -15.60 6.76 -15.45
C ARG A 66 -16.47 5.67 -16.06
N GLU A 67 -16.31 5.37 -17.35
CA GLU A 67 -17.02 4.30 -18.02
C GLU A 67 -16.66 2.93 -17.44
N ALA A 68 -15.36 2.62 -17.33
CA ALA A 68 -14.88 1.34 -16.80
C ALA A 68 -15.29 1.13 -15.34
N VAL A 69 -15.10 2.13 -14.47
CA VAL A 69 -15.51 2.07 -13.05
C VAL A 69 -17.01 1.89 -12.93
N LYS A 70 -17.81 2.61 -13.74
CA LYS A 70 -19.28 2.43 -13.75
C LYS A 70 -19.67 1.03 -14.20
N ALA A 71 -19.02 0.48 -15.23
CA ALA A 71 -19.30 -0.85 -15.72
C ALA A 71 -18.97 -1.93 -14.68
N VAL A 72 -17.81 -1.83 -14.02
CA VAL A 72 -17.41 -2.72 -12.93
C VAL A 72 -18.42 -2.67 -11.78
N HIS A 73 -18.76 -1.48 -11.27
CA HIS A 73 -19.78 -1.35 -10.22
C HIS A 73 -21.15 -1.89 -10.66
N GLY A 74 -21.51 -1.76 -11.93
CA GLY A 74 -22.74 -2.35 -12.47
C GLY A 74 -22.75 -3.88 -12.43
N ALA A 75 -21.58 -4.52 -12.56
CA ALA A 75 -21.44 -5.97 -12.57
C ALA A 75 -21.30 -6.58 -11.16
N VAL A 76 -20.59 -5.90 -10.24
CA VAL A 76 -20.26 -6.47 -8.91
C VAL A 76 -20.78 -5.66 -7.72
N GLY A 77 -21.48 -4.54 -7.95
CA GLY A 77 -21.89 -3.65 -6.86
C GLY A 77 -20.68 -3.14 -6.07
N GLY A 78 -20.72 -3.31 -4.74
CA GLY A 78 -19.63 -2.94 -3.83
C GLY A 78 -18.70 -4.12 -3.45
N ASP A 79 -18.84 -5.29 -4.09
CA ASP A 79 -18.15 -6.51 -3.68
C ASP A 79 -16.66 -6.56 -4.07
N LEU A 80 -16.18 -5.58 -4.85
CA LEU A 80 -14.76 -5.32 -5.10
C LEU A 80 -14.42 -3.88 -4.71
N VAL A 81 -13.21 -3.66 -4.21
CA VAL A 81 -12.56 -2.34 -4.24
C VAL A 81 -12.08 -2.06 -5.66
N VAL A 82 -12.52 -0.96 -6.26
CA VAL A 82 -12.11 -0.58 -7.62
C VAL A 82 -10.95 0.40 -7.56
N GLN A 83 -9.76 -0.07 -7.96
CA GLN A 83 -8.54 0.72 -8.02
C GLN A 83 -8.19 1.10 -9.45
N ILE A 84 -8.03 2.40 -9.69
CA ILE A 84 -7.44 2.92 -10.91
C ILE A 84 -5.92 2.96 -10.80
N THR A 85 -5.22 2.91 -11.92
CA THR A 85 -3.78 3.16 -11.95
C THR A 85 -3.46 4.64 -12.21
N THR A 86 -2.28 5.07 -11.78
CA THR A 86 -1.64 6.28 -12.33
C THR A 86 -0.43 5.94 -13.20
N GLU A 87 -0.19 4.67 -13.58
CA GLU A 87 1.05 4.25 -14.26
C GLU A 87 1.44 5.18 -15.43
N ALA A 88 2.66 5.71 -15.36
CA ALA A 88 3.14 6.71 -16.30
C ALA A 88 3.46 6.13 -17.68
N VAL A 89 3.91 4.87 -17.74
CA VAL A 89 4.49 4.18 -18.92
C VAL A 89 5.47 5.02 -19.76
N GLY A 90 6.08 6.04 -19.15
CA GLY A 90 6.96 6.99 -19.83
C GLY A 90 6.26 8.03 -20.71
N ILE A 91 4.94 8.13 -20.68
CA ILE A 91 4.15 9.10 -21.46
C ILE A 91 3.40 10.12 -20.61
N TYR A 92 3.28 9.89 -19.29
CA TYR A 92 2.65 10.82 -18.36
C TYR A 92 3.64 11.37 -17.34
N ARG A 93 3.51 12.65 -17.04
CA ARG A 93 4.25 13.35 -15.99
C ARG A 93 3.51 13.29 -14.64
N PRO A 94 4.17 13.56 -13.50
CA PRO A 94 3.52 13.60 -12.19
C PRO A 94 2.27 14.48 -12.17
N GLU A 95 2.30 15.64 -12.83
CA GLU A 95 1.17 16.56 -12.85
C GLU A 95 -0.08 15.97 -13.52
N GLU A 96 0.12 15.16 -14.57
CA GLU A 96 -0.96 14.48 -15.29
C GLU A 96 -1.50 13.28 -14.48
N GLN A 97 -0.62 12.57 -13.79
CA GLN A 97 -0.97 11.50 -12.86
C GLN A 97 -1.81 12.01 -11.68
N ILE A 98 -1.48 13.17 -11.13
CA ILE A 98 -2.24 13.82 -10.06
C ILE A 98 -3.59 14.31 -10.60
N ALA A 99 -3.60 14.96 -11.77
CA ALA A 99 -4.80 15.53 -12.37
C ALA A 99 -5.90 14.48 -12.63
N VAL A 100 -5.54 13.27 -13.06
CA VAL A 100 -6.54 12.20 -13.28
C VAL A 100 -7.21 11.77 -11.96
N VAL A 101 -6.45 11.71 -10.86
CA VAL A 101 -6.99 11.35 -9.54
C VAL A 101 -7.87 12.46 -8.99
N ASP A 102 -7.43 13.72 -9.07
CA ASP A 102 -8.20 14.89 -8.61
C ASP A 102 -9.52 15.00 -9.39
N ALA A 103 -9.51 14.73 -10.70
CA ALA A 103 -10.71 14.74 -11.53
C ALA A 103 -11.66 13.56 -11.24
N LEU A 104 -11.13 12.35 -11.07
CA LEU A 104 -11.95 11.14 -10.89
C LEU A 104 -12.49 11.00 -9.47
N ARG A 105 -11.69 11.35 -8.46
CA ARG A 105 -11.92 11.02 -7.04
C ARG A 105 -12.30 9.54 -6.87
N PRO A 106 -11.42 8.61 -7.27
CA PRO A 106 -11.73 7.17 -7.30
C PRO A 106 -11.92 6.61 -5.89
N GLU A 107 -12.50 5.41 -5.77
CA GLU A 107 -12.52 4.67 -4.50
C GLU A 107 -11.10 4.34 -4.05
N SER A 108 -10.27 3.84 -4.98
CA SER A 108 -8.87 3.54 -4.74
C SER A 108 -7.98 3.92 -5.93
N VAL A 109 -6.71 4.21 -5.65
CA VAL A 109 -5.68 4.48 -6.64
C VAL A 109 -4.37 3.80 -6.26
N SER A 110 -3.62 3.30 -7.25
CA SER A 110 -2.22 2.92 -7.05
C SER A 110 -1.28 4.02 -7.53
N VAL A 111 -0.25 4.33 -6.74
CA VAL A 111 0.70 5.40 -7.02
C VAL A 111 2.13 4.88 -6.94
N ALA A 112 2.83 4.81 -8.07
CA ALA A 112 4.25 4.47 -8.08
C ALA A 112 5.09 5.62 -7.52
N LEU A 113 5.81 5.36 -6.41
CA LEU A 113 6.53 6.41 -5.68
C LEU A 113 7.56 7.12 -6.57
N ARG A 114 8.35 6.35 -7.31
CA ARG A 114 9.35 6.88 -8.25
C ARG A 114 8.76 7.66 -9.43
N GLU A 115 7.49 7.42 -9.77
CA GLU A 115 6.82 8.11 -10.88
C GLU A 115 6.15 9.40 -10.42
N ILE A 116 5.46 9.37 -9.27
CA ILE A 116 4.78 10.56 -8.73
C ILE A 116 5.76 11.55 -8.09
N LEU A 117 6.88 11.04 -7.57
CA LEU A 117 7.91 11.81 -6.89
C LEU A 117 9.30 11.34 -7.35
N PRO A 118 9.70 11.60 -8.61
CA PRO A 118 11.10 11.42 -9.02
C PRO A 118 12.03 12.36 -8.23
N PRO A 119 13.35 12.08 -8.16
CA PRO A 119 14.29 12.77 -7.25
C PRO A 119 14.30 14.31 -7.31
N GLU A 120 13.93 14.90 -8.44
CA GLU A 120 13.91 16.37 -8.65
C GLU A 120 12.53 17.00 -8.44
N SER A 121 11.54 16.23 -7.98
CA SER A 121 10.16 16.70 -7.84
C SER A 121 9.96 17.58 -6.61
N ASP A 122 9.00 18.48 -6.72
CA ASP A 122 8.51 19.24 -5.59
C ASP A 122 7.72 18.33 -4.63
N GLU A 123 8.33 18.03 -3.47
CA GLU A 123 7.68 17.26 -2.42
C GLU A 123 6.43 17.96 -1.85
N HIS A 124 6.28 19.29 -2.01
CA HIS A 124 5.10 20.00 -1.54
C HIS A 124 3.83 19.63 -2.32
N GLU A 125 3.94 19.44 -3.64
CA GLU A 125 2.80 19.00 -4.43
C GLU A 125 2.43 17.55 -4.09
N ALA A 126 3.42 16.67 -3.92
CA ALA A 126 3.17 15.30 -3.48
C ALA A 126 2.49 15.27 -2.09
N ALA A 127 2.99 16.05 -1.13
CA ALA A 127 2.37 16.17 0.19
C ALA A 127 0.92 16.63 0.11
N SER A 128 0.68 17.67 -0.69
CA SER A 128 -0.66 18.21 -0.92
C SER A 128 -1.58 17.18 -1.59
N PHE A 129 -1.06 16.40 -2.55
CA PHE A 129 -1.80 15.35 -3.23
C PHE A 129 -2.21 14.22 -2.28
N PHE A 130 -1.29 13.70 -1.47
CA PHE A 130 -1.61 12.66 -0.48
C PHE A 130 -2.57 13.18 0.60
N ALA A 131 -2.43 14.43 1.04
CA ALA A 131 -3.39 15.05 1.96
C ALA A 131 -4.81 15.14 1.36
N ARG A 132 -4.94 15.57 0.09
CA ARG A 132 -6.24 15.60 -0.62
C ARG A 132 -6.88 14.21 -0.72
N MET A 133 -6.08 13.16 -0.94
CA MET A 133 -6.55 11.78 -0.95
C MET A 133 -7.07 11.34 0.42
N GLU A 134 -6.32 11.60 1.49
CA GLU A 134 -6.75 11.32 2.88
C GLU A 134 -8.05 12.05 3.24
N GLU A 135 -8.13 13.34 2.96
CA GLU A 135 -9.32 14.17 3.22
C GLU A 135 -10.56 13.68 2.46
N SER A 136 -10.36 13.14 1.26
CA SER A 136 -11.44 12.58 0.43
C SER A 136 -11.74 11.11 0.73
N GLY A 137 -10.99 10.47 1.63
CA GLY A 137 -11.12 9.05 1.93
C GLY A 137 -10.76 8.11 0.77
N ILE A 138 -9.92 8.58 -0.16
CA ILE A 138 -9.42 7.80 -1.30
C ILE A 138 -8.39 6.80 -0.78
N LEU A 139 -8.62 5.51 -1.03
CA LEU A 139 -7.68 4.47 -0.68
C LEU A 139 -6.46 4.49 -1.61
N HIS A 140 -5.27 4.83 -1.12
CA HIS A 140 -4.06 4.81 -1.94
C HIS A 140 -3.18 3.60 -1.61
N GLN A 141 -2.60 3.00 -2.66
CA GLN A 141 -1.60 1.95 -2.56
C GLN A 141 -0.31 2.43 -3.20
N ILE A 142 0.76 2.54 -2.43
CA ILE A 142 2.05 3.02 -2.90
C ILE A 142 2.83 1.86 -3.53
N ILE A 143 3.18 1.98 -4.80
CA ILE A 143 3.96 0.96 -5.51
C ILE A 143 5.45 1.24 -5.32
N VAL A 144 6.17 0.18 -4.94
CA VAL A 144 7.63 0.13 -4.87
C VAL A 144 8.15 -1.01 -5.74
N TYR A 145 9.28 -0.77 -6.39
CA TYR A 145 9.95 -1.74 -7.27
C TYR A 145 11.30 -2.19 -6.71
N GLU A 146 11.86 -1.43 -5.76
CA GLU A 146 13.11 -1.79 -5.08
C GLU A 146 12.97 -1.74 -3.56
N PRO A 147 13.63 -2.64 -2.81
CA PRO A 147 13.56 -2.65 -1.34
C PRO A 147 13.99 -1.33 -0.69
N GLY A 148 14.94 -0.61 -1.30
CA GLY A 148 15.40 0.71 -0.83
C GLY A 148 14.31 1.78 -0.83
N GLU A 149 13.26 1.63 -1.65
CA GLU A 149 12.13 2.57 -1.65
C GLU A 149 11.29 2.47 -0.37
N LEU A 150 11.33 1.36 0.37
CA LEU A 150 10.64 1.26 1.66
C LEU A 150 11.22 2.25 2.68
N ALA A 151 12.55 2.35 2.76
CA ALA A 151 13.20 3.33 3.62
C ALA A 151 12.88 4.77 3.19
N ARG A 152 12.72 5.00 1.88
CA ARG A 152 12.29 6.29 1.33
C ARG A 152 10.84 6.62 1.76
N ILE A 153 9.93 5.66 1.72
CA ILE A 153 8.54 5.83 2.18
C ILE A 153 8.52 6.21 3.67
N ASP A 154 9.28 5.50 4.51
CA ASP A 154 9.35 5.78 5.95
C ASP A 154 9.85 7.22 6.23
N GLU A 155 10.88 7.65 5.51
CA GLU A 155 11.44 8.99 5.66
C GLU A 155 10.46 10.08 5.19
N LEU A 156 9.76 9.86 4.08
CA LEU A 156 8.74 10.77 3.59
C LEU A 156 7.54 10.87 4.55
N ALA A 157 7.12 9.75 5.15
CA ALA A 157 6.10 9.75 6.19
C ALA A 157 6.56 10.54 7.43
N ARG A 158 7.79 10.30 7.90
CA ARG A 158 8.39 11.03 9.04
C ARG A 158 8.46 12.55 8.83
N ARG A 159 8.60 12.98 7.57
CA ARG A 159 8.64 14.39 7.16
C ARG A 159 7.26 14.98 6.88
N GLY A 160 6.18 14.18 6.93
CA GLY A 160 4.81 14.60 6.65
C GLY A 160 4.52 14.78 5.16
N VAL A 161 5.33 14.21 4.27
CA VAL A 161 5.07 14.19 2.82
C VAL A 161 4.11 13.05 2.47
N LEU A 162 4.26 11.89 3.11
CA LEU A 162 3.29 10.81 3.06
C LEU A 162 2.48 10.75 4.37
N PRO A 163 1.30 10.14 4.37
CA PRO A 163 0.54 9.91 5.60
C PRO A 163 1.33 9.04 6.60
N ASP A 164 0.96 9.15 7.88
CA ASP A 164 1.50 8.28 8.92
C ASP A 164 1.11 6.81 8.65
N GLY A 165 2.07 5.90 8.81
CA GLY A 165 1.86 4.47 8.56
C GLY A 165 1.14 3.72 9.70
N PRO A 166 0.85 2.41 9.51
CA PRO A 166 1.25 1.57 8.38
C PRO A 166 0.53 1.87 7.05
N LEU A 167 1.30 2.20 6.02
CA LEU A 167 0.81 2.50 4.66
C LEU A 167 0.45 1.22 3.89
N ALA A 168 -0.45 1.34 2.91
CA ALA A 168 -0.70 0.28 1.94
C ALA A 168 0.38 0.30 0.85
N VAL A 169 1.15 -0.79 0.73
CA VAL A 169 2.31 -0.88 -0.18
C VAL A 169 2.13 -2.05 -1.14
N LEU A 170 2.46 -1.85 -2.42
CA LEU A 170 2.58 -2.91 -3.40
C LEU A 170 4.05 -3.09 -3.78
N ALA A 171 4.64 -4.23 -3.45
CA ALA A 171 5.95 -4.61 -3.95
C ALA A 171 5.81 -5.32 -5.30
N VAL A 172 6.60 -4.90 -6.28
CA VAL A 172 6.59 -5.46 -7.63
C VAL A 172 7.90 -6.17 -7.91
N LEU A 173 7.85 -7.46 -8.20
CA LEU A 173 9.00 -8.31 -8.51
C LEU A 173 9.01 -8.73 -9.98
N GLY A 174 10.20 -8.84 -10.58
CA GLY A 174 10.37 -9.44 -11.91
C GLY A 174 9.74 -8.67 -13.07
N ARG A 175 9.43 -7.38 -12.87
CA ARG A 175 8.73 -6.57 -13.87
C ARG A 175 9.56 -6.49 -15.16
N TYR A 176 9.00 -7.00 -16.25
CA TYR A 176 9.56 -6.98 -17.60
C TYR A 176 10.92 -7.67 -17.76
N THR A 177 11.22 -8.66 -16.91
CA THR A 177 12.35 -9.58 -17.09
C THR A 177 11.87 -10.86 -17.77
N GLU A 178 12.79 -11.60 -18.39
CA GLU A 178 12.48 -12.93 -18.96
C GLU A 178 12.22 -13.98 -17.86
N GLU A 179 12.95 -13.86 -16.74
CA GLU A 179 12.90 -14.80 -15.62
C GLU A 179 11.63 -14.63 -14.77
N GLY A 180 11.01 -13.45 -14.79
CA GLY A 180 9.96 -13.08 -13.84
C GLY A 180 10.52 -12.82 -12.44
N ALA A 181 9.66 -12.96 -11.44
CA ALA A 181 10.01 -12.72 -10.04
C ALA A 181 11.01 -13.76 -9.52
N THR A 182 12.00 -13.29 -8.78
CA THR A 182 13.08 -14.13 -8.23
C THR A 182 13.02 -14.22 -6.70
N ASP A 183 13.60 -15.30 -6.16
CA ASP A 183 13.70 -15.50 -4.72
C ASP A 183 14.51 -14.39 -4.05
N ALA A 184 15.57 -13.93 -4.71
CA ALA A 184 16.44 -12.87 -4.23
C ALA A 184 15.69 -11.53 -4.09
N GLU A 185 14.83 -11.17 -5.03
CA GLU A 185 14.02 -9.94 -4.91
C GLU A 185 13.03 -10.05 -3.74
N PHE A 186 12.34 -11.18 -3.61
CA PHE A 186 11.41 -11.41 -2.49
C PHE A 186 12.13 -11.32 -1.14
N ASP A 187 13.25 -12.04 -0.99
CA ASP A 187 14.02 -12.06 0.24
C ASP A 187 14.59 -10.68 0.58
N ALA A 188 14.95 -9.88 -0.43
CA ALA A 188 15.41 -8.51 -0.23
C ALA A 188 14.30 -7.59 0.29
N PHE A 189 13.05 -7.72 -0.17
CA PHE A 189 11.91 -6.97 0.38
C PHE A 189 11.58 -7.39 1.82
N MET A 190 11.65 -8.68 2.13
CA MET A 190 11.47 -9.19 3.50
C MET A 190 12.58 -8.67 4.42
N ALA A 191 13.85 -8.76 4.01
CA ALA A 191 14.98 -8.24 4.78
C ALA A 191 14.93 -6.72 4.96
N ALA A 192 14.37 -5.99 3.99
CA ALA A 192 14.12 -4.56 4.09
C ALA A 192 12.91 -4.22 4.99
N GLY A 193 12.20 -5.22 5.52
CA GLY A 193 11.16 -5.09 6.56
C GLY A 193 9.78 -4.71 6.04
N ILE A 194 9.39 -5.12 4.83
CA ILE A 194 8.11 -4.75 4.20
C ILE A 194 6.88 -5.00 5.09
N GLU A 195 6.99 -5.96 6.02
CA GLU A 195 5.95 -6.34 6.99
C GLU A 195 5.54 -5.21 7.97
N ARG A 196 6.32 -4.12 8.08
CA ARG A 196 5.91 -2.92 8.83
C ARG A 196 4.75 -2.16 8.18
N HIS A 197 4.45 -2.46 6.92
CA HIS A 197 3.38 -1.87 6.12
C HIS A 197 2.27 -2.88 5.85
N GLN A 198 1.11 -2.39 5.40
CA GLN A 198 0.04 -3.23 4.88
C GLN A 198 0.40 -3.60 3.44
N TRP A 199 1.12 -4.69 3.26
CA TRP A 199 1.78 -4.98 1.99
C TRP A 199 1.04 -6.01 1.13
N MET A 200 1.11 -5.81 -0.18
CA MET A 200 0.64 -6.72 -1.22
C MET A 200 1.81 -7.01 -2.16
N LEU A 201 1.86 -8.22 -2.70
CA LEU A 201 2.89 -8.62 -3.64
C LEU A 201 2.31 -8.73 -5.05
N CYS A 202 3.06 -8.20 -6.02
CA CYS A 202 2.86 -8.41 -7.44
C CYS A 202 4.10 -9.11 -8.01
N ALA A 203 3.97 -10.39 -8.37
CA ALA A 203 5.07 -11.17 -8.93
C ALA A 203 4.81 -11.41 -10.42
N PHE A 204 5.69 -10.89 -11.28
CA PHE A 204 5.60 -11.14 -12.71
C PHE A 204 6.11 -12.55 -13.06
N GLY A 205 5.48 -13.18 -14.05
CA GLY A 205 5.90 -14.48 -14.57
C GLY A 205 5.22 -15.70 -13.93
N PRO A 206 5.59 -16.93 -14.36
CA PRO A 206 4.83 -18.15 -14.09
C PRO A 206 4.87 -18.61 -12.62
N ARG A 207 5.80 -18.07 -11.81
CA ARG A 207 5.89 -18.36 -10.37
C ARG A 207 4.93 -17.51 -9.52
N GLU A 208 4.01 -16.74 -10.12
CA GLU A 208 3.10 -15.82 -9.41
C GLU A 208 2.42 -16.48 -8.20
N THR A 209 1.76 -17.62 -8.37
CA THR A 209 1.07 -18.34 -7.29
C THR A 209 2.01 -18.80 -6.17
N GLU A 210 3.23 -19.21 -6.51
CA GLU A 210 4.26 -19.59 -5.53
C GLU A 210 4.64 -18.40 -4.64
N PHE A 211 4.85 -17.22 -5.24
CA PHE A 211 5.14 -16.01 -4.49
C PHE A 211 3.93 -15.53 -3.67
N MET A 212 2.70 -15.71 -4.15
CA MET A 212 1.51 -15.39 -3.37
C MET A 212 1.39 -16.25 -2.10
N LYS A 213 1.79 -17.53 -2.15
CA LYS A 213 1.90 -18.39 -0.95
C LYS A 213 2.87 -17.81 0.07
N ARG A 214 4.06 -17.39 -0.39
CA ARG A 214 5.09 -16.79 0.48
C ARG A 214 4.62 -15.46 1.06
N ALA A 215 3.96 -14.62 0.26
CA ALA A 215 3.35 -13.39 0.73
C ALA A 215 2.29 -13.66 1.80
N ALA A 216 1.41 -14.64 1.59
CA ALA A 216 0.40 -15.03 2.58
C ALA A 216 1.04 -15.47 3.92
N ALA A 217 2.11 -16.27 3.86
CA ALA A 217 2.88 -16.73 5.02
C ALA A 217 3.60 -15.59 5.75
N GLY A 218 4.10 -14.60 5.02
CA GLY A 218 4.73 -13.37 5.55
C GLY A 218 3.73 -12.29 5.99
N GLY A 219 2.44 -12.59 6.06
CA GLY A 219 1.40 -11.64 6.49
C GLY A 219 0.93 -10.65 5.41
N GLY A 220 1.47 -10.73 4.19
CA GLY A 220 1.09 -9.90 3.05
C GLY A 220 -0.20 -10.31 2.34
N HIS A 221 -0.44 -9.69 1.20
CA HIS A 221 -1.59 -9.90 0.32
C HIS A 221 -1.13 -10.21 -1.12
N ALA A 222 -2.06 -10.61 -1.99
CA ALA A 222 -1.75 -10.97 -3.37
C ALA A 222 -2.32 -9.98 -4.39
N ARG A 223 -1.55 -9.69 -5.43
CA ARG A 223 -2.04 -9.15 -6.70
C ARG A 223 -1.72 -10.14 -7.80
N VAL A 224 -2.74 -10.67 -8.45
CA VAL A 224 -2.63 -11.67 -9.53
C VAL A 224 -3.34 -11.21 -10.79
N GLY A 225 -3.00 -11.80 -11.94
CA GLY A 225 -3.76 -11.61 -13.18
C GLY A 225 -2.90 -11.39 -14.41
N PHE A 226 -3.58 -11.25 -15.55
CA PHE A 226 -2.98 -11.12 -16.87
C PHE A 226 -2.13 -9.87 -17.05
N GLU A 227 -2.10 -8.92 -16.12
CA GLU A 227 -1.05 -7.90 -16.08
C GLU A 227 0.33 -8.50 -15.77
N ASN A 228 0.40 -9.42 -14.81
CA ASN A 228 1.66 -9.93 -14.26
C ASN A 228 2.03 -11.28 -14.88
N ASN A 229 1.03 -12.16 -15.04
CA ASN A 229 1.22 -13.57 -15.40
C ASN A 229 0.10 -14.10 -16.31
N LEU A 230 0.41 -15.05 -17.18
CA LEU A 230 -0.55 -15.69 -18.09
C LEU A 230 -0.73 -17.20 -17.83
N TRP A 231 0.00 -17.77 -16.87
CA TRP A 231 0.18 -19.21 -16.71
C TRP A 231 -0.37 -19.70 -15.37
N LEU A 232 -1.00 -20.86 -15.38
CA LEU A 232 -1.37 -21.58 -14.16
C LEU A 232 -0.13 -22.25 -13.54
N PRO A 233 -0.20 -22.69 -12.26
CA PRO A 233 0.93 -23.33 -11.59
C PRO A 233 1.44 -24.61 -12.25
N ASP A 234 0.60 -25.29 -13.03
CA ASP A 234 0.96 -26.49 -13.81
C ASP A 234 1.62 -26.16 -15.15
N GLY A 235 1.71 -24.87 -15.52
CA GLY A 235 2.31 -24.38 -16.75
C GLY A 235 1.32 -24.18 -17.90
N ASP A 236 0.04 -24.53 -17.71
CA ASP A 236 -0.98 -24.29 -18.74
C ASP A 236 -1.31 -22.80 -18.86
N LEU A 237 -1.72 -22.39 -20.07
CA LEU A 237 -2.21 -21.02 -20.28
C LEU A 237 -3.51 -20.83 -19.48
N ALA A 238 -3.55 -19.83 -18.61
CA ALA A 238 -4.68 -19.58 -17.75
C ALA A 238 -5.91 -19.18 -18.58
N PRO A 239 -7.04 -19.91 -18.49
CA PRO A 239 -8.21 -19.64 -19.32
C PRO A 239 -8.93 -18.33 -18.94
N SER A 240 -8.60 -17.70 -17.81
CA SER A 240 -9.19 -16.43 -17.32
C SER A 240 -8.33 -15.79 -16.23
N ASN A 241 -8.59 -14.53 -15.90
CA ASN A 241 -8.06 -13.97 -14.64
C ASN A 241 -8.63 -14.68 -13.41
N ALA A 242 -9.91 -15.11 -13.48
CA ALA A 242 -10.56 -15.84 -12.39
C ALA A 242 -9.81 -17.13 -12.03
N SER A 243 -9.30 -17.89 -12.99
CA SER A 243 -8.48 -19.08 -12.72
C SER A 243 -7.16 -18.77 -12.00
N LEU A 244 -6.57 -17.59 -12.22
CA LEU A 244 -5.38 -17.15 -11.46
C LEU A 244 -5.74 -16.74 -10.03
N VAL A 245 -6.92 -16.12 -9.85
CA VAL A 245 -7.48 -15.81 -8.52
C VAL A 245 -7.78 -17.10 -7.75
N GLU A 246 -8.41 -18.09 -8.40
CA GLU A 246 -8.71 -19.40 -7.80
C GLU A 246 -7.44 -20.13 -7.37
N ALA A 247 -6.40 -20.13 -8.22
CA ALA A 247 -5.10 -20.72 -7.86
C ALA A 247 -4.50 -20.05 -6.62
N ALA A 248 -4.53 -18.72 -6.55
CA ALA A 248 -4.06 -17.98 -5.38
C ALA A 248 -4.94 -18.20 -4.13
N ALA A 249 -6.25 -18.40 -4.30
CA ALA A 249 -7.20 -18.61 -3.22
C ALA A 249 -7.15 -20.05 -2.64
N CYS A 250 -7.03 -21.06 -3.50
CA CYS A 250 -7.01 -22.48 -3.12
C CYS A 250 -5.80 -22.82 -2.24
N ASP A 251 -4.69 -22.14 -2.47
CA ASP A 251 -3.41 -22.41 -1.84
C ASP A 251 -3.24 -21.79 -0.43
N ILE A 252 -4.29 -21.15 0.10
CA ILE A 252 -4.27 -20.42 1.39
C ILE A 252 -4.38 -21.35 2.62
N ASP A 253 -4.59 -22.65 2.43
CA ASP A 253 -4.76 -23.66 3.50
C ASP A 253 -3.61 -23.67 4.54
N MET A 254 -2.42 -23.19 4.16
CA MET A 254 -1.23 -23.16 5.01
C MET A 254 -1.11 -21.95 5.96
N SER A 255 -1.99 -20.95 5.87
CA SER A 255 -1.83 -19.68 6.60
C SER A 255 -2.83 -19.43 7.73
N HIS A 256 -3.84 -20.29 7.91
CA HIS A 256 -4.98 -20.06 8.83
C HIS A 256 -5.70 -18.72 8.61
N ARG A 257 -5.57 -18.13 7.41
CA ARG A 257 -6.25 -16.90 7.00
C ARG A 257 -7.41 -17.28 6.10
N ARG A 258 -8.53 -16.58 6.26
CA ARG A 258 -9.63 -16.64 5.27
C ARG A 258 -9.36 -15.65 4.14
N VAL A 259 -9.91 -15.92 2.96
CA VAL A 259 -9.97 -14.93 1.87
C VAL A 259 -10.72 -13.69 2.36
N ALA A 260 -10.18 -12.51 2.05
CA ALA A 260 -10.76 -11.22 2.42
C ALA A 260 -11.91 -10.84 1.47
N THR A 261 -12.90 -10.12 2.00
CA THR A 261 -13.88 -9.42 1.16
C THR A 261 -13.40 -8.00 0.85
N ALA A 262 -14.04 -7.30 -0.09
CA ALA A 262 -13.79 -5.87 -0.29
C ALA A 262 -13.96 -5.05 0.98
N ASP A 263 -14.93 -5.38 1.84
CA ASP A 263 -15.16 -4.69 3.12
C ASP A 263 -14.03 -4.94 4.13
N ASP A 264 -13.41 -6.12 4.13
CA ASP A 264 -12.21 -6.35 4.91
C ASP A 264 -11.08 -5.45 4.43
N LEU A 265 -10.86 -5.36 3.12
CA LEU A 265 -9.82 -4.53 2.54
C LEU A 265 -10.04 -3.05 2.84
N ARG A 266 -11.28 -2.56 2.69
CA ARG A 266 -11.67 -1.19 3.10
C ARG A 266 -11.34 -0.94 4.57
N ARG A 267 -11.66 -1.87 5.47
CA ARG A 267 -11.34 -1.71 6.91
C ARG A 267 -9.84 -1.74 7.19
N LEU A 268 -9.08 -2.57 6.48
CA LEU A 268 -7.63 -2.67 6.63
C LEU A 268 -6.97 -1.35 6.22
N TRP A 269 -7.26 -0.88 5.00
CA TRP A 269 -6.61 0.30 4.43
C TRP A 269 -7.14 1.63 4.98
N ARG A 270 -8.38 1.69 5.49
CA ARG A 270 -8.91 2.90 6.18
C ARG A 270 -8.50 3.00 7.65
N LYS A 271 -7.63 2.14 8.18
CA LYS A 271 -7.24 2.27 9.58
C LYS A 271 -6.72 3.69 9.82
N PRO A 272 -7.44 4.50 10.62
CA PRO A 272 -7.07 5.89 10.81
C PRO A 272 -5.70 5.94 11.48
N ALA A 273 -4.95 7.00 11.21
CA ALA A 273 -3.92 7.47 12.13
C ALA A 273 -4.54 7.42 13.53
N SER A 274 -4.00 6.57 14.42
CA SER A 274 -4.53 6.49 15.77
C SER A 274 -4.42 7.88 16.39
N ALA A 275 -5.55 8.55 16.59
CA ALA A 275 -5.69 9.64 17.52
C ALA A 275 -5.41 9.10 18.93
N SER A 276 -4.13 8.99 19.29
CA SER A 276 -3.53 8.78 20.62
C SER A 276 -2.05 8.46 20.34
N THR A 277 -1.06 9.34 20.53
CA THR A 277 -0.70 9.93 21.83
C THR A 277 0.25 11.12 21.61
N ARG A 278 -0.29 12.33 21.42
CA ARG A 278 0.42 13.59 21.74
C ARG A 278 -0.50 14.52 22.51
N ALA A 279 -1.04 13.99 23.60
CA ALA A 279 -1.66 14.75 24.67
C ALA A 279 -1.26 14.14 26.02
N SER A 280 0.05 14.05 26.27
CA SER A 280 0.60 13.95 27.63
C SER A 280 2.05 14.43 27.66
N ALA A 281 2.27 15.70 27.34
CA ALA A 281 3.50 16.41 27.70
C ALA A 281 3.23 17.84 28.18
N ALA A 282 2.02 18.07 28.71
CA ALA A 282 1.62 19.36 29.27
C ALA A 282 0.55 19.17 30.36
N ALA A 283 0.87 18.41 31.42
CA ALA A 283 0.23 18.54 32.74
C ALA A 283 0.88 17.55 33.71
N GLU A 284 2.01 17.93 34.30
CA GLU A 284 2.37 17.54 35.67
C GLU A 284 3.54 18.44 36.11
N GLN A 285 3.20 19.69 36.44
CA GLN A 285 3.94 20.38 37.48
C GLN A 285 3.41 19.85 38.81
N PRO A 286 4.22 19.22 39.68
CA PRO A 286 3.80 18.99 41.04
C PRO A 286 3.73 20.35 41.76
N GLY A 287 2.50 20.79 42.02
CA GLY A 287 2.19 21.89 42.91
C GLY A 287 2.79 21.63 44.30
N ARG A 288 3.33 22.71 44.87
CA ARG A 288 3.98 22.84 46.17
C ARG A 288 3.18 22.20 47.32
N PRO A 289 3.86 21.66 48.36
CA PRO A 289 3.27 21.60 49.69
C PRO A 289 3.23 23.00 50.32
N ASP A 290 2.06 23.38 50.82
CA ASP A 290 1.80 24.59 51.59
C ASP A 290 2.40 24.41 53.00
N LEU A 291 3.54 25.04 53.26
CA LEU A 291 4.10 25.20 54.61
C LEU A 291 4.10 26.68 54.98
N ARG A 292 3.01 27.08 55.63
CA ARG A 292 2.96 28.26 56.49
C ARG A 292 3.82 28.01 57.72
N HIS A 293 4.95 28.71 57.83
CA HIS A 293 5.36 29.44 59.03
C HIS A 293 6.78 30.00 58.81
N GLY A 294 6.85 31.32 58.61
CA GLY A 294 8.09 32.08 58.73
C GLY A 294 7.84 33.25 59.68
N LEU A 295 8.39 33.17 60.90
CA LEU A 295 8.75 34.32 61.71
C LEU A 295 10.11 34.04 62.35
N SER A 296 11.13 34.65 61.75
CA SER A 296 12.25 35.36 62.36
C SER A 296 12.77 34.95 63.75
N GLY A 297 14.10 34.79 63.83
CA GLY A 297 14.87 35.33 64.96
C GLY A 297 15.88 34.39 65.59
N GLN A 298 17.15 34.61 65.26
CA GLN A 298 18.35 34.54 66.12
C GLN A 298 18.38 33.55 67.30
N THR A 299 19.37 32.65 67.33
CA THR A 299 20.51 32.77 68.27
C THR A 299 21.59 31.74 67.95
N SER A 300 22.83 32.21 67.99
CA SER A 300 24.07 31.46 67.93
C SER A 300 24.40 30.80 69.26
N THR A 301 24.79 29.52 69.24
CA THR A 301 25.76 28.93 70.20
C THR A 301 26.58 27.86 69.48
N SER A 302 27.88 28.11 69.40
CA SER A 302 28.97 27.19 68.98
C SER A 302 29.20 26.09 70.05
N PRO A 303 30.29 25.27 69.99
CA PRO A 303 31.07 24.67 68.89
C PRO A 303 31.30 23.15 69.09
N GLN A 304 32.06 22.53 68.17
CA GLN A 304 32.90 21.29 68.27
C GLN A 304 32.55 20.31 67.15
N GLY A 305 33.45 19.69 66.41
CA GLY A 305 34.89 19.76 66.21
C GLY A 305 35.14 19.03 64.87
N ASN A 306 35.97 19.58 63.99
CA ASN A 306 37.35 19.17 63.78
C ASN A 306 37.51 18.04 62.75
N VAL A 307 38.66 18.09 62.06
CA VAL A 307 39.25 17.13 61.10
C VAL A 307 38.80 17.32 59.64
N GLN A 308 39.46 18.18 58.87
CA GLN A 308 40.73 18.03 58.13
C GLN A 308 40.64 17.25 56.80
N ASN A 309 41.15 17.96 55.77
CA ASN A 309 41.93 17.46 54.64
C ASN A 309 41.17 16.65 53.57
N LYS A 310 41.42 16.79 52.27
CA LYS A 310 42.53 17.43 51.53
C LYS A 310 42.12 17.49 50.04
N GLU A 311 42.69 18.45 49.31
CA GLU A 311 43.28 18.34 47.95
C GLU A 311 42.49 17.55 46.87
N THR A 312 42.22 18.02 45.65
CA THR A 312 42.98 18.93 44.76
C THR A 312 42.09 19.23 43.54
N ARG A 313 42.30 20.41 42.94
CA ARG A 313 41.74 20.83 41.64
C ARG A 313 42.56 20.25 40.46
N SER A 314 41.88 20.29 39.32
CA SER A 314 42.39 20.27 37.93
C SER A 314 42.55 18.90 37.29
#